data_AF-A0A941G9X8-F1
#
_entry.id   AF-A0A941G9X8-F1
#
_cell.length_a   1.000
_cell.length_b   1.000
_cell.length_c   1.000
_cell.angle_alpha   90.00
_cell.angle_beta   90.00
_cell.angle_gamma   90.00
#
_symmetry.space_group_name_H-M   'P 1'
#
loop_
_entity.id
_entity.type
_entity.pdbx_description
1 polymer ?
#
loop_
_entity_poly.entity_id
_entity_poly.type
_entity_poly.pdbx_seq_one_letter_code
_entity_poly.pdbx_strand_id
1 'polypeptide(L)'
;MKMWLENLRRKKGQQNLFILILFGLFFLLPEQYLLTNFAYAIILFLIAYISAYIEIDPVWKGLLFSLIVTLIVIVIILSIVSLFPNIPFLLLVLVTIITAGLAIYWIG
;
A
#
# COMPACT_ATOMS: atom_id res chain seq x y z
N MET A 1 12.02 18.71 -3.06
CA MET A 1 11.04 17.62 -3.27
C MET A 1 11.21 16.91 -4.61
N LYS A 2 11.14 17.61 -5.76
CA LYS A 2 11.37 17.00 -7.10
C LYS A 2 12.68 16.19 -7.21
N MET A 3 13.79 16.78 -6.78
CA MET A 3 15.13 16.16 -6.85
C MET A 3 15.28 14.90 -5.98
N TRP A 4 14.54 14.81 -4.86
CA TRP A 4 14.57 13.62 -4.01
C TRP A 4 13.76 12.48 -4.63
N LEU A 5 12.59 12.79 -5.18
CA LEU A 5 11.72 11.83 -5.86
C LEU A 5 12.40 11.26 -7.13
N GLU A 6 13.10 12.10 -7.89
CA GLU A 6 13.90 11.67 -9.04
C GLU A 6 15.05 10.74 -8.65
N ASN A 7 15.73 11.00 -7.53
CA ASN A 7 16.76 10.09 -7.03
C ASN A 7 16.18 8.73 -6.61
N LEU A 8 15.00 8.74 -6.00
CA LEU A 8 14.26 7.52 -5.63
C LEU A 8 13.81 6.74 -6.86
N ARG A 9 13.32 7.42 -7.92
CA ARG A 9 12.98 6.80 -9.22
C ARG A 9 14.17 6.10 -9.85
N ARG A 10 15.37 6.70 -9.79
CA ARG A 10 16.56 6.16 -10.47
C ARG A 10 17.25 5.00 -9.75
N LYS A 11 16.99 4.81 -8.45
CA LYS A 11 17.72 3.83 -7.62
C LYS A 11 16.79 2.77 -7.06
N LYS A 12 16.60 1.67 -7.80
CA LYS A 12 15.77 0.51 -7.39
C LYS A 12 16.14 -0.05 -6.01
N GLY A 13 17.43 -0.04 -5.66
CA GLY A 13 17.87 -0.44 -4.31
C GLY A 13 17.33 0.46 -3.20
N GLN A 14 17.22 1.77 -3.44
CA GLN A 14 16.64 2.71 -2.48
C GLN A 14 15.11 2.57 -2.39
N GLN A 15 14.44 2.28 -3.51
CA GLN A 15 13.00 1.98 -3.52
C GLN A 15 12.69 0.76 -2.64
N ASN A 16 13.43 -0.33 -2.84
CA ASN A 16 13.25 -1.55 -2.07
C ASN A 16 13.53 -1.34 -0.57
N LEU A 17 14.57 -0.58 -0.21
CA LEU A 17 14.83 -0.20 1.18
C LEU A 17 13.67 0.59 1.78
N PHE A 18 13.10 1.56 1.04
CA PHE A 18 11.94 2.33 1.49
C PHE A 18 10.71 1.44 1.69
N ILE A 19 10.44 0.51 0.78
CA ILE A 19 9.34 -0.44 0.90
C ILE A 19 9.54 -1.34 2.13
N LEU A 20 10.76 -1.83 2.38
CA LEU A 20 11.06 -2.64 3.56
C LEU A 20 10.86 -1.87 4.87
N ILE A 21 11.25 -0.59 4.92
CA ILE A 21 11.02 0.27 6.08
C ILE A 21 9.52 0.47 6.30
N LEU A 22 8.76 0.74 5.24
CA LEU A 22 7.30 0.90 5.31
C LEU A 22 6.62 -0.39 5.80
N PHE A 23 7.08 -1.55 5.32
CA PHE A 23 6.64 -2.86 5.82
C PHE A 23 6.99 -3.07 7.30
N GLY A 24 8.20 -2.70 7.72
CA GLY A 24 8.62 -2.78 9.12
C GLY A 24 7.76 -1.90 10.04
N LEU A 25 7.44 -0.68 9.61
CA LEU A 25 6.54 0.22 10.34
C LEU A 25 5.13 -0.36 10.50
N PHE A 26 4.65 -1.14 9.52
CA PHE A 26 3.38 -1.84 9.61
C PHE A 26 3.32 -2.80 10.82
N PHE A 27 4.42 -3.46 11.17
CA PHE A 27 4.46 -4.38 12.32
C PHE A 27 4.68 -3.68 13.67
N LEU A 28 5.20 -2.45 13.69
CA LEU A 28 5.55 -1.73 14.92
C LEU A 28 4.42 -0.83 15.45
N LEU A 29 3.38 -0.61 14.65
CA LEU A 29 2.26 0.25 14.98
C LEU A 29 1.29 -0.44 15.97
N PRO A 30 0.88 0.23 17.07
CA PRO A 30 -0.03 -0.36 18.06
C PRO A 30 -1.47 -0.40 17.53
N GLU A 31 -2.07 -1.60 17.47
CA GLU A 31 -3.39 -1.86 16.84
C GLU A 31 -4.60 -1.18 17.53
N GLN A 32 -4.42 -0.59 18.71
CA GLN A 32 -5.54 -0.22 19.59
C GLN A 32 -6.18 1.14 19.28
N TYR A 33 -5.61 1.96 18.39
CA TYR A 33 -6.08 3.34 18.16
C TYR A 33 -6.60 3.56 16.74
N LEU A 34 -7.66 4.38 16.60
CA LEU A 34 -8.18 4.80 15.29
C LEU A 34 -7.11 5.46 14.40
N LEU A 35 -6.18 6.21 15.01
CA LEU A 35 -5.05 6.83 14.32
C LEU A 35 -4.13 5.78 13.68
N THR A 36 -4.04 4.58 14.26
CA THR A 36 -3.27 3.47 13.71
C THR A 36 -3.88 2.96 12.40
N ASN A 37 -5.21 2.90 12.30
CA ASN A 37 -5.89 2.50 11.06
C ASN A 37 -5.62 3.48 9.90
N PHE A 38 -5.59 4.79 10.20
CA PHE A 38 -5.18 5.80 9.22
C PHE A 38 -3.70 5.65 8.82
N ALA A 39 -2.83 5.35 9.80
CA ALA A 39 -1.42 5.10 9.51
C ALA A 39 -1.23 3.88 8.59
N TYR A 40 -1.96 2.78 8.81
CA TYR A 40 -1.93 1.61 7.93
C TYR A 40 -2.38 1.92 6.51
N ALA A 41 -3.45 2.69 6.34
CA ALA A 41 -3.92 3.12 5.03
C ALA A 41 -2.86 3.99 4.30
N ILE A 42 -2.21 4.90 5.01
CA ILE A 42 -1.13 5.74 4.46
C ILE A 42 0.08 4.88 4.07
N ILE A 43 0.46 3.90 4.88
CA ILE A 43 1.57 2.99 4.58
C ILE A 43 1.27 2.17 3.33
N LEU A 44 0.07 1.57 3.24
CA LEU A 44 -0.36 0.83 2.05
C LEU A 44 -0.35 1.69 0.79
N PHE A 45 -0.83 2.94 0.90
CA PHE A 45 -0.77 3.93 -0.17
C PHE A 45 0.65 4.21 -0.63
N LEU A 46 1.57 4.46 0.30
CA LEU A 46 2.98 4.74 -0.03
C LEU A 46 3.68 3.53 -0.62
N ILE A 47 3.39 2.32 -0.13
CA ILE A 47 3.92 1.07 -0.70
C ILE A 47 3.45 0.94 -2.15
N ALA A 48 2.15 1.04 -2.41
CA ALA A 48 1.60 0.95 -3.76
C ALA A 48 2.19 2.00 -4.70
N TYR A 49 2.36 3.23 -4.21
CA TYR A 49 2.97 4.31 -4.98
C TYR A 49 4.43 4.00 -5.34
N ILE A 50 5.27 3.67 -4.35
CA ILE A 50 6.70 3.44 -4.54
C ILE A 50 6.94 2.16 -5.36
N SER A 51 6.13 1.12 -5.18
CA SER A 51 6.32 -0.18 -5.82
C SER A 51 5.93 -0.19 -7.30
N ALA A 52 4.88 0.54 -7.68
CA ALA A 52 4.27 0.38 -9.00
C ALA A 52 4.10 1.68 -9.79
N TYR A 53 3.91 2.82 -9.10
CA TYR A 53 3.45 4.05 -9.75
C TYR A 53 4.44 5.21 -9.66
N ILE A 54 5.60 5.01 -9.04
CA ILE A 54 6.60 6.05 -8.83
C ILE A 54 7.16 6.58 -10.16
N GLU A 55 7.24 5.73 -11.17
CA GLU A 55 7.77 6.05 -12.52
C GLU A 55 6.75 6.77 -13.41
N ILE A 56 5.47 6.82 -13.02
CA ILE A 56 4.41 7.45 -13.81
C ILE A 56 4.55 8.98 -13.76
N ASP A 57 4.53 9.60 -14.94
CA ASP A 57 4.48 11.04 -15.10
C ASP A 57 3.14 11.53 -15.69
N PRO A 58 2.57 12.64 -15.18
CA PRO A 58 3.03 13.42 -14.03
C PRO A 58 2.80 12.71 -12.68
N VAL A 59 3.60 13.06 -11.67
CA VAL A 59 3.58 12.51 -10.29
C VAL A 59 2.17 12.34 -9.71
N TRP A 60 1.28 13.32 -9.93
CA TRP A 60 -0.09 13.30 -9.43
C TRP A 60 -0.92 12.13 -9.97
N LYS A 61 -0.66 11.64 -11.19
CA LYS A 61 -1.34 10.46 -11.73
C LYS A 61 -0.92 9.20 -10.98
N GLY A 62 0.38 9.05 -10.72
CA GLY A 62 0.88 7.91 -9.95
C GLY A 62 0.31 7.89 -8.51
N LEU A 63 0.21 9.06 -7.88
CA LEU A 63 -0.46 9.20 -6.57
C LEU A 63 -1.96 8.88 -6.64
N LEU A 64 -2.64 9.24 -7.73
CA LEU A 64 -4.06 8.94 -7.90
C LEU A 64 -4.28 7.43 -8.09
N PHE A 65 -3.44 6.76 -8.87
CA PHE A 65 -3.51 5.30 -9.04
C PHE A 65 -3.22 4.55 -7.73
N SER A 66 -2.21 4.97 -6.97
CA SER A 66 -1.95 4.36 -5.66
C SER A 66 -3.11 4.59 -4.68
N LEU A 67 -3.79 5.74 -4.75
CA LEU A 67 -5.00 6.00 -3.95
C LEU A 67 -6.14 5.06 -4.33
N ILE A 68 -6.41 4.87 -5.62
CA ILE A 68 -7.45 3.96 -6.11
C ILE A 68 -7.15 2.53 -5.65
N VAL A 69 -5.92 2.02 -5.84
CA VAL A 69 -5.53 0.69 -5.39
C VAL A 69 -5.76 0.52 -3.89
N THR A 70 -5.34 1.51 -3.09
CA THR A 70 -5.49 1.46 -1.64
C THR A 70 -6.95 1.42 -1.22
N LEU A 71 -7.82 2.21 -1.86
CA LEU A 71 -9.26 2.18 -1.61
C LEU A 71 -9.87 0.82 -1.98
N ILE A 72 -9.50 0.24 -3.12
CA ILE A 72 -9.97 -1.09 -3.53
C ILE A 72 -9.60 -2.13 -2.47
N VAL A 73 -8.35 -2.13 -2.01
CA VAL A 73 -7.86 -3.04 -0.96
C VAL A 73 -8.66 -2.87 0.33
N ILE A 74 -8.85 -1.62 0.79
CA ILE A 74 -9.61 -1.33 2.01
C ILE A 74 -11.06 -1.82 1.89
N VAL A 75 -11.74 -1.51 0.78
CA VAL A 75 -13.14 -1.93 0.57
C VAL A 75 -13.26 -3.45 0.61
N ILE A 76 -12.33 -4.17 -0.03
CA ILE A 76 -12.33 -5.64 -0.04
C ILE A 76 -12.06 -6.20 1.35
N ILE A 77 -11.08 -5.68 2.09
CA ILE A 77 -10.81 -6.10 3.48
C ILE A 77 -12.03 -5.88 4.36
N LEU A 78 -12.65 -4.70 4.32
CA LEU A 78 -13.85 -4.39 5.11
C LEU A 78 -15.02 -5.32 4.75
N SER A 79 -15.18 -5.62 3.46
CA SER A 79 -16.22 -6.54 2.98
C SER A 79 -15.98 -7.96 3.51
N ILE A 80 -14.74 -8.43 3.47
CA ILE A 80 -14.38 -9.77 3.95
C ILE A 80 -14.54 -9.88 5.46
N VAL A 81 -14.06 -8.91 6.23
CA VAL A 81 -14.21 -8.91 7.69
C VAL A 81 -15.68 -8.84 8.09
N SER A 82 -16.50 -8.10 7.33
CA SER A 82 -17.94 -8.04 7.57
C SER A 82 -18.66 -9.35 7.24
N LEU A 83 -18.25 -10.07 6.19
CA LEU A 83 -18.88 -11.33 5.78
C LEU A 83 -18.36 -12.54 6.58
N PHE A 84 -17.10 -12.49 7.02
CA PHE A 84 -16.40 -13.55 7.73
C PHE A 84 -15.69 -13.00 8.98
N PRO A 85 -16.43 -12.72 10.07
CA PRO A 85 -15.87 -12.07 11.27
C PRO A 85 -14.75 -12.85 11.97
N ASN A 86 -14.74 -14.18 11.79
CA ASN A 86 -13.75 -15.09 12.39
C ASN A 86 -12.73 -15.61 11.35
N ILE A 87 -12.49 -14.84 10.27
CA ILE A 87 -11.51 -15.23 9.26
C ILE A 87 -10.10 -15.36 9.89
N PRO A 88 -9.37 -16.44 9.62
CA PRO A 88 -7.99 -16.57 10.11
C PRO A 88 -7.12 -15.43 9.58
N PHE A 89 -6.31 -14.81 10.46
CA PHE A 89 -5.43 -13.70 10.10
C PHE A 89 -4.55 -14.00 8.87
N LEU A 90 -3.98 -15.20 8.79
CA LEU A 90 -3.18 -15.64 7.64
C LEU A 90 -3.96 -15.59 6.32
N LEU A 91 -5.24 -15.93 6.35
CA LEU A 91 -6.11 -15.93 5.18
C LEU A 91 -6.44 -14.49 4.77
N LEU A 92 -6.67 -13.60 5.73
CA LEU A 92 -6.87 -12.17 5.49
C LEU A 92 -5.63 -11.50 4.89
N VAL A 93 -4.43 -11.86 5.35
CA VAL A 93 -3.15 -11.39 4.78
C VAL A 93 -2.99 -11.88 3.33
N LEU A 94 -3.26 -13.16 3.07
CA LEU A 94 -3.18 -13.72 1.71
C LEU A 94 -4.14 -12.99 0.76
N VAL A 95 -5.39 -12.76 1.17
CA VAL A 95 -6.35 -12.04 0.34
C VAL A 95 -5.87 -10.61 0.10
N THR A 96 -5.37 -9.93 1.13
CA THR A 96 -4.82 -8.56 0.99
C THR A 96 -3.71 -8.51 -0.05
N ILE A 97 -2.76 -9.46 -0.02
CA ILE A 97 -1.65 -9.53 -0.98
C ILE A 97 -2.17 -9.77 -2.41
N ILE A 98 -3.09 -10.72 -2.58
CA ILE A 98 -3.67 -11.04 -3.90
C ILE A 98 -4.45 -9.86 -4.44
N THR A 99 -5.30 -9.24 -3.63
CA THR A 99 -6.10 -8.08 -4.01
C THR A 99 -5.21 -6.89 -4.39
N ALA A 100 -4.19 -6.59 -3.58
CA ALA A 100 -3.25 -5.52 -3.89
C ALA A 100 -2.48 -5.79 -5.19
N GLY A 101 -1.99 -7.03 -5.38
CA GLY A 101 -1.28 -7.42 -6.60
C GLY A 101 -2.15 -7.33 -7.85
N LEU A 102 -3.39 -7.83 -7.78
CA LEU A 102 -4.35 -7.74 -8.88
C LEU A 102 -4.74 -6.29 -9.17
N ALA A 103 -5.03 -5.50 -8.15
CA ALA A 103 -5.38 -4.08 -8.33
C ALA A 103 -4.22 -3.31 -8.98
N ILE A 104 -2.98 -3.58 -8.56
CA ILE A 104 -1.78 -3.00 -9.18
C ILE A 104 -1.70 -3.37 -10.67
N TYR A 105 -1.84 -4.65 -11.00
CA TYR A 105 -1.75 -5.17 -12.38
C TYR A 105 -2.87 -4.66 -13.31
N TRP A 106 -4.05 -4.35 -12.78
CA TRP A 106 -5.18 -3.90 -13.60
C TRP A 106 -5.20 -2.38 -13.81
N ILE A 107 -4.59 -1.60 -12.91
CA ILE A 107 -4.61 -0.13 -12.94
C ILE A 107 -3.35 0.46 -13.57
N GLY A 108 -2.21 -0.25 -13.51
CA GLY A 108 -0.94 0.13 -14.14
C GLY A 108 -0.49 -0.88 -15.18
#